data_AF-A0A924UEF9-F1
#
_entry.id   AF-A0A924UEF9-F1
#
_cell.length_a   1.000
_cell.length_b   1.000
_cell.length_c   1.000
_cell.angle_alpha   90.00
_cell.angle_beta   90.00
_cell.angle_gamma   90.00
#
_symmetry.space_group_name_H-M   'P 1'
#
loop_
_entity.id
_entity.type
_entity.pdbx_description
1 polymer ?
#
loop_
_entity_poly.entity_id
_entity_poly.type
_entity_poly.pdbx_seq_one_letter_code
_entity_poly.pdbx_strand_id
1 'polypeptide(L)'
;MQHDLITMFCCTNLSGQVRGQGFATRQIEKRLKGGIGWTPNNLMVTSLGTIAAGVLRAQDDVMLMPDAATGVAVDFGDGTAAERFYLCDVQNTDGTPWDCCRRILLRDAAAELLAETGHVLKATFEHEFIYSGANSRIGDNFALDAVRRHGVFGETSLGALRAAGVEVDSYLAEFGPGQF
;
A
#
# COMPACT_ATOMS: atom_id res chain seq x y z
N MET A 1 -22.37 -17.93 -12.33
CA MET A 1 -22.17 -16.53 -12.80
C MET A 1 -20.67 -16.30 -12.87
N GLN A 2 -20.14 -15.74 -13.95
CA GLN A 2 -18.70 -15.44 -14.05
C GLN A 2 -18.45 -14.04 -13.50
N HIS A 3 -17.53 -13.91 -12.53
CA HIS A 3 -17.18 -12.62 -11.94
C HIS A 3 -16.00 -11.99 -12.70
N ASP A 4 -16.06 -10.69 -12.98
CA ASP A 4 -14.91 -9.93 -13.49
C ASP A 4 -13.94 -9.65 -12.34
N LEU A 5 -12.64 -9.89 -12.54
CA LEU A 5 -11.60 -9.53 -11.57
C LEU A 5 -11.44 -8.01 -11.50
N ILE A 6 -11.20 -7.46 -10.31
CA ILE A 6 -10.94 -6.03 -10.10
C ILE A 6 -9.44 -5.82 -9.86
N THR A 7 -8.87 -4.78 -10.47
CA THR A 7 -7.54 -4.25 -10.15
C THR A 7 -7.70 -2.81 -9.69
N MET A 8 -6.94 -2.41 -8.67
CA MET A 8 -6.92 -1.02 -8.18
C MET A 8 -5.63 -0.29 -8.55
N PHE A 9 -5.75 0.96 -8.97
CA PHE A 9 -4.63 1.89 -9.03
C PHE A 9 -4.66 2.76 -7.79
N CYS A 10 -3.58 2.74 -7.03
CA CYS A 10 -3.55 3.23 -5.66
C CYS A 10 -2.45 4.27 -5.44
N CYS A 11 -2.74 5.27 -4.62
CA CYS A 11 -1.76 6.13 -3.99
C CYS A 11 -2.07 6.25 -2.50
N THR A 12 -1.13 6.76 -1.72
CA THR A 12 -1.38 7.02 -0.32
C THR A 12 -1.98 8.43 -0.16
N ASN A 13 -2.90 8.65 0.79
CA ASN A 13 -3.43 9.98 1.14
C ASN A 13 -2.78 10.58 2.42
N LEU A 14 -3.07 11.84 2.78
CA LEU A 14 -2.43 12.53 3.93
C LEU A 14 -2.58 11.81 5.28
N SER A 15 -3.63 11.01 5.45
CA SER A 15 -3.83 10.19 6.65
C SER A 15 -3.08 8.85 6.64
N GLY A 16 -2.16 8.64 5.71
CA GLY A 16 -1.37 7.40 5.58
C GLY A 16 -2.14 6.21 5.02
N GLN A 17 -3.34 6.40 4.49
CA GLN A 17 -4.19 5.32 3.97
C GLN A 17 -3.93 5.11 2.47
N VAL A 18 -3.89 3.86 2.02
CA VAL A 18 -3.86 3.50 0.60
C VAL A 18 -5.27 3.68 0.03
N ARG A 19 -5.39 4.46 -1.03
CA ARG A 19 -6.66 4.78 -1.69
C ARG A 19 -6.47 4.80 -3.19
N GLY A 20 -7.56 4.66 -3.94
CA GLY A 20 -7.46 4.74 -5.38
C GLY A 20 -8.74 4.35 -6.08
N GLN A 21 -8.61 3.88 -7.32
CA GLN A 21 -9.75 3.56 -8.17
C GLN A 21 -9.63 2.16 -8.78
N GLY A 22 -10.69 1.37 -8.59
CA GLY A 22 -10.83 0.04 -9.16
C GLY A 22 -11.35 0.05 -10.59
N PHE A 23 -10.93 -0.93 -11.38
CA PHE A 23 -11.42 -1.18 -12.73
C PHE A 23 -11.38 -2.68 -13.04
N ALA A 24 -12.16 -3.09 -14.06
CA ALA A 24 -12.14 -4.48 -14.53
C ALA A 24 -10.74 -4.84 -15.07
N THR A 25 -10.12 -5.88 -14.51
CA THR A 25 -8.73 -6.29 -14.78
C THR A 25 -8.45 -6.52 -16.26
N ARG A 26 -9.45 -6.94 -17.05
CA ARG A 26 -9.35 -7.04 -18.52
C ARG A 26 -8.97 -5.73 -19.22
N GLN A 27 -9.06 -4.58 -18.55
CA GLN A 27 -8.62 -3.28 -19.07
C GLN A 27 -7.17 -2.95 -18.73
N ILE A 28 -6.43 -3.82 -18.02
CA ILE A 28 -5.11 -3.50 -17.46
C ILE A 28 -4.12 -2.95 -18.50
N GLU A 29 -4.06 -3.56 -19.69
CA GLU A 29 -3.14 -3.10 -20.75
C GLU A 29 -3.41 -1.65 -21.19
N LYS A 30 -4.69 -1.26 -21.26
CA LYS A 30 -5.08 0.12 -21.55
C LYS A 30 -4.75 1.04 -20.38
N ARG A 31 -5.00 0.59 -19.15
CA ARG A 31 -4.84 1.39 -17.93
C ARG A 31 -3.37 1.62 -17.56
N LEU A 32 -2.49 0.66 -17.81
CA LEU A 32 -1.04 0.84 -17.64
C LEU A 32 -0.48 1.96 -18.51
N LYS A 33 -1.11 2.24 -19.67
CA LYS A 33 -0.67 3.30 -20.59
C LYS A 33 -1.32 4.65 -20.30
N GLY A 34 -2.62 4.66 -19.99
CA GLY A 34 -3.42 5.89 -19.90
C GLY A 34 -3.86 6.29 -18.49
N GLY A 35 -3.53 5.49 -17.47
CA GLY A 35 -3.98 5.72 -16.10
C GLY A 35 -5.49 5.65 -15.91
N ILE A 36 -5.92 6.24 -14.79
CA ILE A 36 -7.33 6.42 -14.44
C ILE A 36 -7.53 7.77 -13.74
N GLY A 37 -8.65 8.44 -14.02
CA GLY A 37 -8.98 9.70 -13.36
C GLY A 37 -9.16 9.51 -11.85
N TRP A 38 -8.89 10.55 -11.08
CA TRP A 38 -9.01 10.57 -9.63
C TRP A 38 -9.30 12.00 -9.14
N THR A 39 -9.91 12.12 -7.97
CA THR A 39 -10.33 13.42 -7.43
C THR A 39 -9.31 13.95 -6.42
N PRO A 40 -8.78 15.18 -6.56
CA PRO A 40 -7.76 15.74 -5.67
C PRO A 40 -8.14 15.77 -4.19
N ASN A 41 -9.40 16.07 -3.87
CA ASN A 41 -9.87 16.15 -2.48
C ASN A 41 -9.79 14.80 -1.73
N ASN A 42 -9.65 13.67 -2.42
CA ASN A 42 -9.43 12.35 -1.81
C ASN A 42 -8.11 12.32 -1.00
N LEU A 43 -7.15 13.18 -1.34
CA LEU A 43 -5.92 13.38 -0.58
C LEU A 43 -6.22 13.84 0.86
N MET A 44 -7.31 14.57 1.07
CA MET A 44 -7.71 15.18 2.36
C MET A 44 -8.68 14.32 3.18
N VAL A 45 -8.97 13.08 2.76
CA VAL A 45 -9.78 12.17 3.58
C VAL A 45 -9.01 11.84 4.86
N THR A 46 -9.63 12.08 6.01
CA THR A 46 -9.03 11.86 7.32
C THR A 46 -9.14 10.40 7.76
N SER A 47 -8.41 10.02 8.81
CA SER A 47 -8.56 8.71 9.46
C SER A 47 -9.95 8.50 10.08
N LEU A 48 -10.75 9.56 10.22
CA LEU A 48 -12.12 9.52 10.75
C LEU A 48 -13.18 9.42 9.63
N GLY A 49 -12.77 9.30 8.36
CA GLY A 49 -13.67 9.13 7.22
C GLY A 49 -14.30 10.42 6.68
N THR A 50 -13.95 11.58 7.22
CA THR A 50 -14.38 12.89 6.72
C THR A 50 -13.37 13.49 5.76
N ILE A 51 -13.78 14.47 4.93
CA ILE A 51 -12.85 15.27 4.12
C ILE A 51 -12.50 16.54 4.92
N ALA A 52 -11.21 16.76 5.17
CA ALA A 52 -10.75 17.97 5.85
C ALA A 52 -11.02 19.22 5.00
N ALA A 53 -11.21 20.37 5.65
CA ALA A 53 -11.31 21.64 4.94
C ALA A 53 -9.98 21.97 4.23
N GLY A 54 -10.04 22.50 3.01
CA GLY A 54 -8.86 22.81 2.23
C GLY A 54 -9.15 23.37 0.85
N VAL A 55 -8.10 23.57 0.07
CA VAL A 55 -8.16 24.19 -1.27
C VAL A 55 -8.52 23.20 -2.39
N LEU A 56 -8.33 21.89 -2.15
CA LEU A 56 -8.58 20.85 -3.15
C LEU A 56 -10.08 20.56 -3.26
N ARG A 57 -10.62 20.60 -4.48
CA ARG A 57 -12.05 20.46 -4.73
C ARG A 57 -12.40 19.11 -5.33
N ALA A 58 -13.69 18.78 -5.26
CA ALA A 58 -14.24 17.55 -5.84
C ALA A 58 -14.45 17.65 -7.36
N GLN A 59 -14.50 18.89 -7.88
CA GLN A 59 -14.76 19.19 -9.29
C GLN A 59 -13.48 19.21 -10.13
N ASP A 60 -12.32 19.18 -9.49
CA ASP A 60 -11.03 19.13 -10.16
C ASP A 60 -10.68 17.66 -10.44
N ASP A 61 -9.90 17.42 -11.49
CA ASP A 61 -9.45 16.10 -11.89
C ASP A 61 -7.92 16.01 -11.87
N VAL A 62 -7.42 14.87 -11.40
CA VAL A 62 -6.04 14.42 -11.57
C VAL A 62 -6.04 13.00 -12.12
N MET A 63 -4.88 12.51 -12.54
CA MET A 63 -4.71 11.16 -13.08
C MET A 63 -3.84 10.34 -12.16
N LEU A 64 -4.31 9.15 -11.78
CA LEU A 64 -3.48 8.10 -11.20
C LEU A 64 -2.76 7.37 -12.34
N MET A 65 -1.46 7.56 -12.39
CA MET A 65 -0.56 6.94 -13.37
C MET A 65 0.22 5.81 -12.71
N PRO A 66 -0.06 4.53 -13.06
CA PRO A 66 0.54 3.37 -12.41
C PRO A 66 2.02 3.24 -12.76
N ASP A 67 2.81 2.84 -11.77
CA ASP A 67 4.13 2.27 -12.02
C ASP A 67 3.99 0.75 -12.23
N ALA A 68 4.27 0.29 -13.46
CA ALA A 68 4.17 -1.12 -13.82
C ALA A 68 5.06 -2.04 -12.96
N ALA A 69 6.16 -1.54 -12.42
CA ALA A 69 7.06 -2.31 -11.55
C ALA A 69 6.47 -2.57 -10.15
N THR A 70 5.37 -1.88 -9.79
CA THR A 70 4.74 -1.98 -8.47
C THR A 70 3.47 -2.85 -8.47
N GLY A 71 3.25 -3.62 -9.53
CA GLY A 71 2.09 -4.50 -9.64
C GLY A 71 2.12 -5.60 -8.58
N VAL A 72 1.05 -5.68 -7.78
CA VAL A 72 0.83 -6.71 -6.77
C VAL A 72 -0.34 -7.59 -7.20
N ALA A 73 -0.18 -8.91 -7.06
CA ALA A 73 -1.23 -9.89 -7.24
C ALA A 73 -1.05 -11.04 -6.23
N VAL A 74 -1.89 -11.08 -5.20
CA VAL A 74 -1.83 -12.10 -4.14
C VAL A 74 -3.14 -12.87 -4.10
N ASP A 75 -3.07 -14.17 -4.36
CA ASP A 75 -4.19 -15.12 -4.21
C ASP A 75 -3.95 -15.97 -2.95
N PHE A 76 -4.89 -15.93 -2.01
CA PHE A 76 -4.82 -16.68 -0.76
C PHE A 76 -5.25 -18.14 -0.92
N GLY A 77 -5.77 -18.55 -2.09
CA GLY A 77 -6.15 -19.94 -2.37
C GLY A 77 -7.38 -20.41 -1.59
N ASP A 78 -8.11 -19.50 -0.96
CA ASP A 78 -9.31 -19.76 -0.15
C ASP A 78 -10.62 -19.57 -0.94
N GLY A 79 -10.51 -19.29 -2.25
CA GLY A 79 -11.64 -19.04 -3.13
C GLY A 79 -12.17 -17.60 -3.09
N THR A 80 -11.55 -16.70 -2.32
CA THR A 80 -11.85 -15.27 -2.33
C THR A 80 -11.16 -14.56 -3.51
N ALA A 81 -11.51 -13.29 -3.73
CA ALA A 81 -10.88 -12.51 -4.80
C ALA A 81 -9.43 -12.19 -4.44
N ALA A 82 -8.51 -12.43 -5.39
CA ALA A 82 -7.12 -12.05 -5.24
C ALA A 82 -6.95 -10.53 -5.02
N GLU A 83 -6.05 -10.15 -4.13
CA GLU A 83 -5.64 -8.77 -3.91
C GLU A 83 -4.81 -8.31 -5.12
N ARG A 84 -5.25 -7.24 -5.81
CA ARG A 84 -4.65 -6.78 -7.07
C ARG A 84 -4.57 -5.26 -7.14
N PHE A 85 -3.37 -4.72 -7.08
CA PHE A 85 -3.18 -3.28 -7.19
C PHE A 85 -1.84 -2.87 -7.80
N TYR A 86 -1.74 -1.60 -8.18
CA TYR A 86 -0.49 -0.92 -8.56
C TYR A 86 -0.37 0.36 -7.76
N LEU A 87 0.86 0.76 -7.44
CA LEU A 87 1.14 2.07 -6.87
C LEU A 87 1.29 3.10 -8.00
N CYS A 88 0.72 4.27 -7.78
CA CYS A 88 0.64 5.32 -8.78
C CYS A 88 1.39 6.58 -8.36
N ASP A 89 1.97 7.23 -9.35
CA ASP A 89 2.19 8.67 -9.31
C ASP A 89 0.85 9.37 -9.62
N VAL A 90 0.70 10.60 -9.13
CA VAL A 90 -0.47 11.44 -9.41
C VAL A 90 0.00 12.56 -10.32
N GLN A 91 -0.73 12.78 -11.41
CA GLN A 91 -0.42 13.79 -12.42
C GLN A 91 -1.60 14.72 -12.64
N ASN A 92 -1.32 15.94 -13.09
CA ASN A 92 -2.31 16.82 -13.67
C ASN A 92 -2.86 16.21 -14.96
N THR A 93 -4.00 16.70 -15.44
CA THR A 93 -4.65 16.19 -16.67
C THR A 93 -3.87 16.46 -17.95
N ASP A 94 -2.89 17.37 -17.91
CA ASP A 94 -1.93 17.61 -18.99
C ASP A 94 -0.71 16.67 -18.96
N GLY A 95 -0.63 15.77 -17.97
CA GLY A 95 0.46 14.81 -17.79
C GLY A 95 1.64 15.34 -16.98
N THR A 96 1.60 16.58 -16.51
CA THR A 96 2.64 17.11 -15.60
C THR A 96 2.51 16.49 -14.19
N PRO A 97 3.61 16.34 -13.44
CA PRO A 97 3.57 15.92 -12.05
C PRO A 97 2.61 16.80 -11.23
N TRP A 98 1.79 16.16 -10.40
CA TRP A 98 0.95 16.92 -9.47
C TRP A 98 1.76 17.27 -8.22
N ASP A 99 1.76 18.55 -7.84
CA ASP A 99 2.54 19.08 -6.70
C ASP A 99 2.25 18.37 -5.37
N CYS A 100 1.05 17.80 -5.22
CA CYS A 100 0.66 17.08 -4.01
C CYS A 100 0.93 15.56 -4.09
N CYS A 101 1.61 15.08 -5.14
CA CYS A 101 1.99 13.67 -5.25
C CYS A 101 3.19 13.35 -4.35
N ARG A 102 2.94 12.63 -3.26
CA ARG A 102 3.97 12.31 -2.26
C ARG A 102 5.00 11.29 -2.74
N ARG A 103 4.63 10.43 -3.69
CA ARG A 103 5.57 9.49 -4.30
C ARG A 103 6.60 10.21 -5.16
N ILE A 104 6.15 11.22 -5.90
CA ILE A 104 7.03 12.12 -6.66
C ILE A 104 7.89 12.93 -5.69
N LEU A 105 7.30 13.55 -4.67
CA LEU A 105 8.04 14.31 -3.64
C LEU A 105 9.17 13.50 -3.01
N LEU A 106 8.92 12.25 -2.60
CA LEU A 106 9.96 11.38 -2.02
C LEU A 106 11.06 11.04 -3.04
N ARG A 107 10.68 10.75 -4.28
CA ARG A 107 11.63 10.43 -5.34
C ARG A 107 12.54 11.63 -5.66
N ASP A 108 11.96 12.82 -5.73
CA ASP A 108 12.69 14.04 -6.03
C ASP A 108 13.64 14.39 -4.89
N ALA A 109 13.19 14.30 -3.62
CA ALA A 109 14.05 14.48 -2.46
C ALA A 109 15.23 13.47 -2.40
N ALA A 110 15.00 12.22 -2.80
CA ALA A 110 16.06 11.22 -2.89
C ALA A 110 17.06 11.52 -4.03
N ALA A 111 16.58 12.06 -5.15
CA ALA A 111 17.43 12.49 -6.26
C ALA A 111 18.27 13.72 -5.89
N GLU A 112 17.69 14.69 -5.17
CA GLU A 112 18.40 15.85 -4.64
C GLU A 112 19.51 15.43 -3.66
N LEU A 113 19.22 14.53 -2.72
CA LEU A 113 20.22 13.98 -1.80
C LEU A 113 21.43 13.41 -2.56
N LEU A 114 21.18 12.63 -3.60
CA LEU A 114 22.24 12.05 -4.43
C LEU A 114 23.02 13.13 -5.19
N ALA A 115 22.33 14.09 -5.80
CA ALA A 115 22.95 15.14 -6.61
C ALA A 115 23.83 16.08 -5.76
N GLU A 116 23.38 16.43 -4.56
CA GLU A 116 24.08 17.37 -3.67
C GLU A 116 25.22 16.71 -2.88
N THR A 117 25.07 15.44 -2.52
CA THR A 117 25.98 14.79 -1.55
C THR A 117 26.72 13.58 -2.12
N GLY A 118 26.29 13.01 -3.23
CA GLY A 118 26.80 11.74 -3.76
C GLY A 118 26.35 10.49 -2.99
N HIS A 119 25.48 10.62 -1.98
CA HIS A 119 25.00 9.50 -1.16
C HIS A 119 23.65 8.96 -1.64
N VAL A 120 23.43 7.67 -1.44
CA VAL A 120 22.15 7.00 -1.69
C VAL A 120 21.53 6.58 -0.37
N LEU A 121 20.27 6.97 -0.13
CA LEU A 121 19.51 6.50 1.01
C LEU A 121 19.07 5.05 0.79
N LYS A 122 19.41 4.18 1.74
CA LYS A 122 18.87 2.83 1.86
C LYS A 122 18.03 2.77 3.13
N ALA A 123 16.77 2.35 3.02
CA ALA A 123 15.85 2.28 4.13
C ALA A 123 15.11 0.94 4.17
N THR A 124 14.77 0.50 5.36
CA THR A 124 13.86 -0.61 5.66
C THR A 124 12.90 -0.17 6.77
N PHE A 125 11.78 -0.87 6.91
CA PHE A 125 10.74 -0.55 7.89
C PHE A 125 10.40 -1.79 8.71
N GLU A 126 10.47 -1.66 10.04
CA GLU A 126 9.99 -2.68 10.99
C GLU A 126 8.55 -2.33 11.37
N HIS A 127 7.63 -3.26 11.12
CA HIS A 127 6.20 -3.06 11.36
C HIS A 127 5.73 -3.99 12.47
N GLU A 128 5.54 -3.43 13.65
CA GLU A 128 4.85 -4.10 14.75
C GLU A 128 3.33 -3.94 14.62
N PHE A 129 2.57 -4.97 14.97
CA PHE A 129 1.11 -4.93 15.01
C PHE A 129 0.54 -5.82 16.10
N ILE A 130 -0.70 -5.53 16.49
CA ILE A 130 -1.48 -6.37 17.41
C ILE A 130 -2.38 -7.29 16.59
N TYR A 131 -2.22 -8.60 16.75
CA TYR A 131 -3.09 -9.60 16.14
C TYR A 131 -4.10 -10.13 17.14
N SER A 132 -5.35 -9.65 17.04
CA SER A 132 -6.45 -10.05 17.92
C SER A 132 -6.90 -11.52 17.77
N GLY A 133 -6.45 -12.21 16.72
CA GLY A 133 -6.67 -13.64 16.54
C GLY A 133 -5.68 -14.53 17.29
N ALA A 134 -4.64 -13.96 17.91
CA ALA A 134 -3.68 -14.73 18.71
C ALA A 134 -4.28 -15.11 20.07
N ASN A 135 -4.12 -16.39 20.44
CA ASN A 135 -4.45 -16.86 21.79
C ASN A 135 -3.34 -16.51 22.79
N SER A 136 -3.24 -15.22 23.12
CA SER A 136 -2.14 -14.63 23.89
C SER A 136 -2.24 -14.94 25.39
N ARG A 137 -1.09 -15.05 26.06
CA ARG A 137 -0.96 -15.21 27.53
C ARG A 137 0.15 -14.34 28.12
N ILE A 138 0.15 -14.24 29.44
CA ILE A 138 1.24 -13.60 30.18
C ILE A 138 2.54 -14.38 29.92
N GLY A 139 3.60 -13.64 29.56
CA GLY A 139 4.93 -14.20 29.30
C GLY A 139 5.16 -14.67 27.86
N ASP A 140 4.32 -14.27 26.91
CA ASP A 140 4.50 -14.58 25.49
C ASP A 140 5.59 -13.75 24.79
N ASN A 141 6.10 -12.71 25.46
CA ASN A 141 7.11 -11.80 24.93
C ASN A 141 8.30 -12.60 24.36
N PHE A 142 8.53 -12.50 23.06
CA PHE A 142 9.60 -13.21 22.33
C PHE A 142 9.56 -14.75 22.44
N ALA A 143 8.43 -15.34 22.85
CA ALA A 143 8.31 -16.78 23.07
C ALA A 143 7.96 -17.53 21.78
N LEU A 144 8.59 -18.69 21.56
CA LEU A 144 8.27 -19.59 20.44
C LEU A 144 6.77 -19.98 20.42
N ASP A 145 6.20 -20.22 21.60
CA ASP A 145 4.81 -20.65 21.75
C ASP A 145 3.82 -19.54 21.35
N ALA A 146 4.20 -18.26 21.45
CA ALA A 146 3.36 -17.14 21.02
C ALA A 146 3.09 -17.18 19.51
N VAL A 147 4.12 -17.47 18.71
CA VAL A 147 4.00 -17.71 17.26
C VAL A 147 3.12 -18.94 16.97
N ARG A 148 3.23 -20.02 17.75
CA ARG A 148 2.36 -21.21 17.55
C ARG A 148 0.89 -20.96 17.92
N ARG A 149 0.62 -19.98 18.77
CA ARG A 149 -0.73 -19.62 19.25
C ARG A 149 -1.51 -18.68 18.33
N HIS A 150 -0.90 -18.14 17.27
CA HIS A 150 -1.61 -17.37 16.23
C HIS A 150 -2.09 -18.22 15.04
N GLY A 151 -2.00 -19.56 15.14
CA GLY A 151 -2.34 -20.46 14.04
C GLY A 151 -1.40 -20.28 12.86
N VAL A 152 -1.94 -20.25 11.63
CA VAL A 152 -1.18 -20.11 10.37
C VAL A 152 -0.98 -18.65 9.94
N PHE A 153 -1.28 -17.68 10.80
CA PHE A 153 -1.25 -16.27 10.44
C PHE A 153 0.15 -15.82 10.00
N GLY A 154 1.19 -16.08 10.79
CA GLY A 154 2.57 -15.71 10.45
C GLY A 154 3.04 -16.34 9.14
N GLU A 155 2.76 -17.63 8.94
CA GLU A 155 3.12 -18.32 7.70
C GLU A 155 2.36 -17.76 6.48
N THR A 156 1.07 -17.44 6.66
CA THR A 156 0.23 -16.83 5.61
C THR A 156 0.70 -15.42 5.28
N SER A 157 1.01 -14.59 6.29
CA SER A 157 1.44 -13.21 6.08
C SER A 157 2.80 -13.13 5.40
N LEU A 158 3.77 -13.96 5.82
CA LEU A 158 5.06 -14.10 5.14
C LEU A 158 4.91 -14.60 3.71
N GLY A 159 4.00 -15.55 3.47
CA GLY A 159 3.67 -16.04 2.12
C GLY A 159 3.10 -14.94 1.23
N ALA A 160 2.16 -14.15 1.75
CA ALA A 160 1.52 -13.05 1.04
C ALA A 160 2.50 -11.91 0.73
N LEU A 161 3.34 -11.51 1.69
CA LEU A 161 4.37 -10.48 1.50
C LEU A 161 5.37 -10.88 0.41
N ARG A 162 5.85 -12.13 0.44
CA ARG A 162 6.72 -12.65 -0.62
C ARG A 162 6.03 -12.66 -1.99
N ALA A 163 4.76 -13.06 -2.05
CA ALA A 163 3.98 -13.02 -3.31
C ALA A 163 3.78 -11.58 -3.83
N ALA A 164 3.76 -10.59 -2.93
CA ALA A 164 3.75 -9.17 -3.27
C ALA A 164 5.13 -8.58 -3.58
N GLY A 165 6.20 -9.39 -3.57
CA GLY A 165 7.57 -8.95 -3.85
C GLY A 165 8.28 -8.28 -2.67
N VAL A 166 7.78 -8.46 -1.45
CA VAL A 166 8.40 -7.96 -0.22
C VAL A 166 9.17 -9.10 0.46
N GLU A 167 10.49 -8.94 0.55
CA GLU A 167 11.36 -9.84 1.31
C GLU A 167 11.32 -9.46 2.80
N VAL A 168 10.99 -10.41 3.65
CA VAL A 168 10.94 -10.25 5.11
C VAL A 168 12.09 -11.02 5.74
N ASP A 169 12.93 -10.32 6.50
CA ASP A 169 14.08 -10.92 7.16
C ASP A 169 13.68 -11.72 8.42
N SER A 170 12.81 -11.14 9.25
CA SER A 170 12.42 -11.72 10.54
C SER A 170 10.93 -11.59 10.85
N TYR A 171 10.41 -12.56 11.60
CA TYR A 171 9.08 -12.54 12.19
C TYR A 171 9.18 -13.03 13.64
N LEU A 172 8.62 -12.30 14.60
CA LEU A 172 8.74 -12.60 16.02
C LEU A 172 7.46 -12.23 16.78
N ALA A 173 7.33 -12.73 18.00
CA ALA A 173 6.42 -12.16 18.98
C ALA A 173 7.13 -11.01 19.70
N GLU A 174 6.44 -9.90 19.89
CA GLU A 174 6.97 -8.70 20.51
C GLU A 174 6.60 -8.60 22.00
N PHE A 175 6.98 -7.50 22.64
CA PHE A 175 6.77 -7.29 24.07
C PHE A 175 5.30 -7.30 24.51
N GLY A 176 4.38 -6.81 23.67
CA GLY A 176 2.96 -6.68 23.98
C GLY A 176 2.19 -8.00 23.84
N PRO A 177 1.10 -8.21 24.62
CA PRO A 177 0.22 -9.36 24.43
C PRO A 177 -0.38 -9.38 23.02
N GLY A 178 -0.09 -10.44 22.26
CA GLY A 178 -0.54 -10.59 20.87
C GLY A 178 0.12 -9.62 19.90
N GLN A 179 1.25 -9.02 20.29
CA GLN A 179 2.08 -8.19 19.44
C GLN A 179 3.07 -9.06 18.66
N PHE A 180 3.23 -8.75 17.38
CA PHE A 180 4.17 -9.38 16.46
C PHE A 180 4.82 -8.31 15.58
#